data_AF-A0A7S1QBT4-F1
#
_entry.id   AF-A0A7S1QBT4-F1
#
_cell.length_a   1.000
_cell.length_b   1.000
_cell.length_c   1.000
_cell.angle_alpha   90.00
_cell.angle_beta   90.00
_cell.angle_gamma   90.00
#
_symmetry.space_group_name_H-M   'P 1'
#
loop_
_entity.id
_entity.type
_entity.pdbx_description
1 polymer ?
#
loop_
_entity_poly.entity_id
_entity_poly.type
_entity_poly.pdbx_seq_one_letter_code
_entity_poly.pdbx_strand_id
1 'polypeptide(L)'
;MSWDDWIQCMACPDAWFNDREVYAAHVKTKWHLYNTNCRMMGNPTLSSEAYVAKFGDPTAVGSVAKDMSNQSEKQAEAKKEEEVKAETPVEDDTVTVVVMFTYQEERWSHRFPVRRGSTIWELKQAMVKPDSPEEDVLSFSLKTGMIRAWNFETIESDETYEFQYIGPEEGQKFLDRDKLRKQRDDDEARERLEEEQRKQEERKHQEEERRRLEEERALEEKRKEEEEKFWREEEEKRRKHEEEEAERWR
;
A
#
# COMPACT_ATOMS: atom_id res chain seq x y z
N MET A 1 22.69 -33.58 -22.05
CA MET A 1 22.49 -32.83 -20.80
C MET A 1 23.87 -32.38 -20.36
N SER A 2 24.20 -31.10 -20.55
CA SER A 2 25.41 -30.50 -20.00
C SER A 2 25.26 -30.44 -18.48
N TRP A 3 26.38 -30.49 -17.77
CA TRP A 3 26.41 -30.33 -16.31
C TRP A 3 26.15 -28.87 -15.88
N ASP A 4 25.95 -27.96 -16.84
CA ASP A 4 25.85 -26.51 -16.64
C ASP A 4 24.46 -26.02 -16.18
N ASP A 5 23.43 -26.88 -16.15
CA ASP A 5 22.06 -26.48 -15.81
C ASP A 5 21.66 -26.77 -14.34
N TRP A 6 22.62 -27.17 -13.50
CA TRP A 6 22.33 -27.42 -12.08
C TRP A 6 22.36 -26.12 -11.27
N ILE A 7 21.23 -25.82 -10.62
CA ILE A 7 21.05 -24.67 -9.72
C ILE A 7 21.33 -25.14 -8.29
N GLN A 8 22.41 -24.63 -7.68
CA GLN A 8 22.68 -24.83 -6.26
C GLN A 8 21.91 -23.80 -5.43
N CYS A 9 21.18 -24.27 -4.43
CA CYS A 9 20.55 -23.36 -3.48
C CYS A 9 21.58 -22.79 -2.51
N MET A 10 21.74 -21.46 -2.50
CA MET A 10 22.70 -20.82 -1.62
C MET A 10 22.38 -21.03 -0.13
N ALA A 11 21.11 -21.13 0.25
CA ALA A 11 20.71 -21.28 1.65
C ALA A 11 20.79 -22.74 2.15
N CYS A 12 20.71 -23.73 1.25
CA CYS A 12 20.63 -25.14 1.61
C CYS A 12 21.83 -25.90 1.02
N PRO A 13 22.84 -26.27 1.84
CA PRO A 13 24.15 -26.72 1.36
C PRO A 13 24.10 -27.98 0.47
N ASP A 14 23.14 -28.87 0.74
CA ASP A 14 23.00 -30.15 0.06
C ASP A 14 21.96 -30.15 -1.09
N ALA A 15 21.37 -28.99 -1.39
CA ALA A 15 20.25 -28.89 -2.33
C ALA A 15 20.69 -28.40 -3.72
N TRP A 16 20.61 -29.31 -4.70
CA TRP A 16 20.91 -29.07 -6.11
C TRP A 16 19.68 -29.41 -6.96
N PHE A 17 19.36 -28.54 -7.91
CA PHE A 17 18.16 -28.66 -8.74
C PHE A 17 18.54 -28.61 -10.22
N ASN A 18 17.94 -29.47 -11.03
CA ASN A 18 18.13 -29.49 -12.49
C ASN A 18 17.08 -28.65 -13.25
N ASP A 19 16.15 -28.02 -12.54
CA ASP A 19 15.04 -27.25 -13.10
C ASP A 19 14.72 -26.06 -12.20
N ARG A 20 14.46 -24.91 -12.82
CA ARG A 20 14.06 -23.67 -12.17
C ARG A 20 12.71 -23.80 -11.46
N GLU A 21 11.77 -24.59 -11.96
CA GLU A 21 10.47 -24.81 -11.31
C GLU A 21 10.62 -25.59 -10.01
N VAL A 22 11.46 -26.62 -10.00
CA VAL A 22 11.75 -27.41 -8.79
C VAL A 22 12.48 -26.55 -7.75
N TYR A 23 13.41 -25.69 -8.20
CA TYR A 23 14.03 -24.69 -7.33
C TYR A 23 12.99 -23.71 -6.75
N ALA A 24 12.06 -23.21 -7.57
CA ALA A 24 11.00 -22.31 -7.12
C ALA A 24 10.01 -22.97 -6.12
N ALA A 25 9.80 -24.28 -6.20
CA ALA A 25 9.07 -25.04 -5.19
C ALA A 25 9.89 -25.19 -3.91
N HIS A 26 11.19 -25.48 -4.02
CA HIS A 26 12.10 -25.62 -2.88
C HIS A 26 12.17 -24.35 -2.02
N VAL A 27 12.25 -23.16 -2.61
CA VAL A 27 12.35 -21.90 -1.84
C VAL A 27 11.14 -21.64 -0.93
N LYS A 28 10.01 -22.30 -1.20
CA LYS A 28 8.78 -22.22 -0.39
C LYS A 28 8.72 -23.27 0.73
N THR A 29 9.68 -24.20 0.79
CA THR A 29 9.70 -25.24 1.82
C THR A 29 10.08 -24.68 3.19
N LYS A 30 9.54 -25.29 4.26
CA LYS A 30 9.89 -24.91 5.65
C LYS A 30 11.38 -25.09 5.94
N TRP A 31 12.01 -26.09 5.33
CA TRP A 31 13.45 -26.31 5.44
C TRP A 31 14.26 -25.15 4.85
N HIS A 32 13.89 -24.67 3.66
CA HIS A 32 14.54 -23.50 3.05
C HIS A 32 14.39 -22.24 3.91
N LEU A 33 13.17 -21.94 4.34
CA LEU A 33 12.89 -20.78 5.19
C LEU A 33 13.68 -20.83 6.52
N TYR A 34 13.78 -22.01 7.14
CA TYR A 34 14.57 -22.21 8.34
C TYR A 34 16.05 -21.93 8.10
N ASN A 35 16.65 -22.53 7.06
CA ASN A 35 18.07 -22.34 6.77
C ASN A 35 18.40 -20.90 6.38
N THR A 36 17.52 -20.22 5.63
CA THR A 36 17.67 -18.79 5.33
C THR A 36 17.69 -17.95 6.61
N ASN A 37 16.78 -18.22 7.56
CA ASN A 37 16.78 -17.54 8.86
C ASN A 37 18.04 -17.84 9.68
N CYS A 38 18.47 -19.10 9.75
CA CYS A 38 19.72 -19.47 10.42
C CYS A 38 20.91 -18.69 9.88
N ARG A 39 21.03 -18.59 8.56
CA ARG A 39 22.15 -17.89 7.91
C ARG A 39 22.14 -16.38 8.16
N MET A 40 20.96 -15.75 8.13
CA MET A 40 20.81 -14.33 8.50
C MET A 40 21.23 -14.06 9.94
N MET A 41 21.01 -15.02 10.84
CA MET A 41 21.38 -14.94 12.25
C MET A 41 22.81 -15.44 12.55
N GLY A 42 23.59 -15.84 11.55
CA GLY A 42 24.94 -16.41 11.73
C GLY A 42 24.98 -17.81 12.35
N ASN A 43 23.83 -18.49 12.43
CA ASN A 43 23.73 -19.85 12.93
C ASN A 43 24.05 -20.89 11.84
N PRO A 44 24.59 -22.07 12.19
CA PRO A 44 24.85 -23.13 11.22
C PRO A 44 23.54 -23.63 10.60
N THR A 45 23.54 -23.78 9.27
CA THR A 45 22.44 -24.39 8.51
C THR A 45 22.38 -25.89 8.75
N LEU A 46 21.19 -26.48 8.67
CA LEU A 46 21.00 -27.93 8.82
C LEU A 46 20.89 -28.60 7.45
N SER A 47 21.46 -29.80 7.34
CA SER A 47 21.17 -30.72 6.23
C SER A 47 19.69 -31.14 6.25
N SER A 48 19.19 -31.65 5.13
CA SER A 48 17.80 -32.12 5.03
C SER A 48 17.49 -33.20 6.08
N GLU A 49 18.39 -34.17 6.25
CA GLU A 49 18.26 -35.25 7.23
C GLU A 49 18.24 -34.73 8.67
N ALA A 50 19.13 -33.79 9.01
CA ALA A 50 19.17 -33.20 10.34
C ALA A 50 17.91 -32.36 10.63
N TYR A 51 17.36 -31.70 9.61
CA TYR A 51 16.11 -30.97 9.72
C TYR A 51 14.94 -31.92 9.99
N VAL A 52 14.81 -33.02 9.24
CA VAL A 52 13.78 -34.05 9.45
C VAL A 52 13.93 -34.71 10.82
N ALA A 53 15.15 -35.01 11.27
CA ALA A 53 15.38 -35.57 12.60
C ALA A 53 14.93 -34.61 13.72
N LYS A 54 15.07 -33.30 13.50
CA LYS A 54 14.73 -32.27 14.50
C LYS A 54 13.26 -31.87 14.49
N PHE A 55 12.62 -31.82 13.33
CA PHE A 55 11.28 -31.25 13.15
C PHE A 55 10.24 -32.24 12.61
N GLY A 56 10.64 -33.47 12.31
CA GLY A 56 9.80 -34.45 11.60
C GLY A 56 9.77 -34.23 10.09
N ASP A 57 9.28 -35.21 9.34
CA ASP A 57 9.14 -35.13 7.90
C ASP A 57 8.02 -34.15 7.52
N PRO A 58 8.33 -32.99 6.89
CA PRO A 58 7.32 -32.02 6.52
C PRO A 58 6.40 -32.50 5.38
N THR A 59 6.76 -33.56 4.67
CA THR A 59 5.95 -34.16 3.59
C THR A 59 4.96 -35.22 4.09
N ALA A 60 5.07 -35.66 5.35
CA ALA A 60 4.11 -36.53 6.01
C ALA A 60 2.81 -35.80 6.40
N VAL A 61 2.25 -35.00 5.47
CA VAL A 61 0.94 -34.35 5.64
C VAL A 61 -0.16 -35.37 5.33
N GLY A 62 -0.23 -36.39 6.18
CA GLY A 62 -1.25 -37.42 6.13
C GLY A 62 -1.51 -37.94 7.53
N SER A 63 -2.68 -37.60 8.07
CA SER A 63 -3.28 -38.17 9.29
C SER A 63 -2.81 -37.64 10.66
N VAL A 64 -3.08 -36.36 10.95
CA VAL A 64 -3.35 -35.94 12.34
C VAL A 64 -4.55 -35.00 12.38
N ALA A 65 -5.72 -35.53 12.01
CA ALA A 65 -7.02 -34.95 12.31
C ALA A 65 -7.72 -35.86 13.33
N LYS A 66 -7.20 -35.89 14.55
CA LYS A 66 -7.91 -36.39 15.74
C LYS A 66 -7.18 -35.90 16.98
N ASP A 67 -7.97 -35.45 17.95
CA ASP A 67 -7.59 -35.14 19.32
C ASP A 67 -6.97 -33.77 19.61
N MET A 68 -7.79 -32.71 19.49
CA MET A 68 -7.74 -31.57 20.43
C MET A 68 -9.16 -31.15 20.86
N SER A 69 -9.92 -32.12 21.38
CA SER A 69 -11.14 -31.90 22.16
C SER A 69 -10.84 -32.26 23.62
N ASN A 70 -10.39 -31.29 24.41
CA ASN A 70 -10.64 -31.18 25.86
C ASN A 70 -9.69 -30.15 26.47
N GLN A 71 -10.15 -28.92 26.63
CA GLN A 71 -9.77 -28.03 27.75
C GLN A 71 -10.62 -26.75 27.67
N SER A 72 -11.90 -26.86 28.03
CA SER A 72 -12.76 -25.71 28.29
C SER A 72 -13.80 -26.02 29.38
N GLU A 73 -13.35 -26.53 30.51
CA GLU A 73 -14.18 -26.60 31.72
C GLU A 73 -13.30 -26.40 32.96
N LYS A 74 -13.08 -25.14 33.31
CA LYS A 74 -12.93 -24.61 34.69
C LYS A 74 -12.32 -23.23 34.63
N GLN A 75 -13.17 -22.21 34.67
CA GLN A 75 -13.04 -21.07 35.57
C GLN A 75 -14.26 -20.16 35.35
N ALA A 76 -15.36 -20.56 35.98
CA ALA A 76 -16.41 -19.66 36.39
C ALA A 76 -16.31 -19.60 37.92
N GLU A 77 -16.03 -18.41 38.46
CA GLU A 77 -16.76 -17.78 39.56
C GLU A 77 -15.94 -16.63 40.19
N ALA A 78 -16.63 -15.50 40.35
CA ALA A 78 -16.37 -14.39 41.27
C ALA A 78 -15.69 -13.12 40.70
N LYS A 79 -16.48 -12.27 40.04
CA LYS A 79 -16.95 -11.02 40.68
C LYS A 79 -18.06 -10.37 39.86
N LYS A 80 -19.15 -10.10 40.55
CA LYS A 80 -20.37 -9.46 40.08
C LYS A 80 -20.31 -8.02 40.58
N GLU A 81 -20.06 -7.07 39.69
CA GLU A 81 -20.36 -5.65 39.91
C GLU A 81 -21.16 -5.17 38.69
N GLU A 82 -22.28 -4.54 39.00
CA GLU A 82 -23.26 -3.97 38.09
C GLU A 82 -22.63 -2.94 37.15
N GLU A 83 -22.77 -3.16 35.84
CA GLU A 83 -22.57 -2.12 34.84
C GLU A 83 -23.85 -1.96 34.03
N VAL A 84 -24.43 -0.77 34.17
CA VAL A 84 -25.62 -0.30 33.46
C VAL A 84 -25.28 -0.21 31.98
N LYS A 85 -25.76 -1.19 31.22
CA LYS A 85 -25.55 -1.31 29.77
C LYS A 85 -26.39 -0.27 29.04
N ALA A 86 -25.85 0.94 28.90
CA ALA A 86 -26.29 1.88 27.88
C ALA A 86 -25.82 1.34 26.53
N GLU A 87 -26.77 1.01 25.65
CA GLU A 87 -26.50 0.62 24.27
C GLU A 87 -25.96 1.85 23.52
N THR A 88 -24.64 2.04 23.56
CA THR A 88 -23.95 2.98 22.68
C THR A 88 -23.94 2.41 21.26
N PRO A 89 -24.09 3.27 20.23
CA PRO A 89 -23.95 2.84 18.84
C PRO A 89 -22.59 2.19 18.65
N VAL A 90 -22.58 1.00 18.06
CA VAL A 90 -21.38 0.23 17.76
C VAL A 90 -20.59 1.02 16.71
N GLU A 91 -19.61 1.81 17.16
CA GLU A 91 -18.66 2.48 16.29
C GLU A 91 -17.67 1.42 15.76
N ASP A 92 -17.98 0.82 14.60
CA ASP A 92 -17.16 -0.18 13.89
C ASP A 92 -15.76 0.31 13.45
N ASP A 93 -15.34 1.50 13.92
CA ASP A 93 -14.09 2.18 13.58
C ASP A 93 -13.14 2.30 14.77
N THR A 94 -13.24 1.43 15.78
CA THR A 94 -12.20 1.32 16.81
C THR A 94 -11.24 0.17 16.51
N VAL A 95 -9.93 0.41 16.62
CA VAL A 95 -8.86 -0.59 16.58
C VAL A 95 -8.25 -0.73 17.97
N THR A 96 -7.84 -1.95 18.33
CA THR A 96 -7.24 -2.24 19.63
C THR A 96 -5.72 -2.27 19.51
N VAL A 97 -5.06 -1.29 20.11
CA VAL A 97 -3.60 -1.21 20.12
C VAL A 97 -3.06 -1.78 21.42
N VAL A 98 -2.05 -2.65 21.33
CA VAL A 98 -1.37 -3.24 22.48
C VAL A 98 -0.03 -2.55 22.68
N VAL A 99 0.18 -1.89 23.82
CA VAL A 99 1.48 -1.28 24.16
C VAL A 99 2.17 -2.15 25.20
N MET A 100 3.39 -2.57 24.90
CA MET A 100 4.21 -3.45 25.73
C MET A 100 5.29 -2.65 26.43
N PHE A 101 5.42 -2.87 27.74
CA PHE A 101 6.39 -2.24 28.62
C PHE A 101 7.35 -3.30 29.12
N THR A 102 8.65 -3.01 29.07
CA THR A 102 9.68 -3.90 29.63
C THR A 102 10.48 -3.13 30.67
N TYR A 103 10.51 -3.61 31.91
CA TYR A 103 11.29 -3.01 33.00
C TYR A 103 11.82 -4.15 33.88
N GLN A 104 13.14 -4.15 34.12
CA GLN A 104 13.82 -5.20 34.89
C GLN A 104 13.47 -6.63 34.45
N GLU A 105 13.45 -6.89 33.14
CA GLU A 105 13.12 -8.18 32.52
C GLU A 105 11.65 -8.62 32.64
N GLU A 106 10.82 -7.89 33.38
CA GLU A 106 9.37 -8.09 33.42
C GLU A 106 8.69 -7.35 32.25
N ARG A 107 7.70 -8.01 31.64
CA ARG A 107 6.94 -7.49 30.50
C ARG A 107 5.46 -7.33 30.86
N TRP A 108 4.95 -6.11 30.74
CA TRP A 108 3.52 -5.82 30.86
C TRP A 108 2.95 -5.38 29.52
N SER A 109 1.64 -5.50 29.35
CA SER A 109 0.94 -5.02 28.18
C SER A 109 -0.32 -4.29 28.59
N HIS A 110 -0.60 -3.15 27.98
CA HIS A 110 -1.86 -2.42 28.14
C HIS A 110 -2.54 -2.28 26.78
N ARG A 111 -3.88 -2.45 26.76
CA ARG A 111 -4.68 -2.34 25.55
C ARG A 111 -5.36 -0.97 25.51
N PHE A 112 -5.26 -0.29 24.39
CA PHE A 112 -5.87 1.02 24.17
C PHE A 112 -6.83 0.90 22.98
N PRO A 113 -8.16 1.09 23.19
CA PRO A 113 -9.09 1.26 22.09
C PRO A 113 -8.88 2.65 21.50
N VAL A 114 -8.47 2.73 20.25
CA VAL A 114 -8.28 4.00 19.52
C VAL A 114 -9.10 3.99 18.24
N ARG A 115 -9.46 5.17 17.75
CA ARG A 115 -10.19 5.28 16.49
C ARG A 115 -9.28 4.91 15.32
N ARG A 116 -9.80 4.19 14.33
CA ARG A 116 -9.11 3.89 13.07
C ARG A 116 -8.74 5.20 12.38
N GLY A 117 -7.48 5.29 11.94
CA GLY A 117 -6.91 6.50 11.34
C GLY A 117 -6.37 7.50 12.38
N SER A 118 -6.52 7.25 13.68
CA SER A 118 -5.84 8.05 14.71
C SER A 118 -4.34 7.97 14.54
N THR A 119 -3.66 9.07 14.88
CA THR A 119 -2.20 9.12 14.78
C THR A 119 -1.52 8.51 15.99
N ILE A 120 -0.26 8.08 15.84
CA ILE A 120 0.58 7.68 16.98
C ILE A 120 0.64 8.78 18.05
N TRP A 121 0.64 10.05 17.66
CA TRP A 121 0.57 11.17 18.59
C TRP A 121 -0.68 11.15 19.47
N GLU A 122 -1.85 10.94 18.87
CA GLU A 122 -3.13 10.83 19.61
C GLU A 122 -3.13 9.61 20.55
N LEU A 123 -2.58 8.47 20.10
CA LEU A 123 -2.38 7.31 20.97
C LEU A 123 -1.51 7.66 22.17
N LYS A 124 -0.39 8.37 21.96
CA LYS A 124 0.48 8.80 23.08
C LYS A 124 -0.25 9.74 24.04
N GLN A 125 -1.08 10.66 23.54
CA GLN A 125 -1.90 11.51 24.38
C GLN A 125 -2.88 10.68 25.22
N ALA A 126 -3.51 9.65 24.64
CA ALA A 126 -4.41 8.75 25.36
C ALA A 126 -3.70 7.84 26.39
N MET A 127 -2.41 7.57 26.20
CA MET A 127 -1.58 6.82 27.17
C MET A 127 -1.21 7.66 28.40
N VAL A 128 -1.25 8.98 28.28
CA VAL A 128 -0.88 9.92 29.33
C VAL A 128 -2.16 10.45 29.98
N LYS A 129 -2.08 10.83 31.27
CA LYS A 129 -3.25 11.39 31.96
C LYS A 129 -3.59 12.75 31.34
N PRO A 130 -4.88 13.14 31.25
CA PRO A 130 -5.25 14.44 30.69
C PRO A 130 -4.68 15.64 31.47
N ASP A 131 -4.35 15.46 32.74
CA ASP A 131 -3.76 16.49 33.61
C ASP A 131 -2.22 16.50 33.61
N SER A 132 -1.59 15.59 32.85
CA SER A 132 -0.12 15.55 32.73
C SER A 132 0.40 16.67 31.82
N PRO A 133 1.62 17.16 32.04
CA PRO A 133 2.26 18.12 31.14
C PRO A 133 2.45 17.53 29.73
N GLU A 134 2.41 18.37 28.71
CA GLU A 134 2.63 17.96 27.32
C GLU A 134 3.99 17.29 27.10
N GLU A 135 4.98 17.63 27.92
CA GLU A 135 6.31 17.02 27.92
C GLU A 135 6.28 15.51 28.20
N ASP A 136 5.30 15.02 28.96
CA ASP A 136 5.14 13.58 29.24
C ASP A 136 4.85 12.80 27.95
N VAL A 137 4.05 13.37 27.03
CA VAL A 137 3.72 12.77 25.73
C VAL A 137 4.97 12.66 24.84
N LEU A 138 5.90 13.62 24.98
CA LEU A 138 7.18 13.65 24.27
C LEU A 138 8.22 12.71 24.87
N SER A 139 8.11 12.41 26.17
CA SER A 139 9.14 11.69 26.92
C SER A 139 9.36 10.22 26.50
N PHE A 140 8.49 9.68 25.64
CA PHE A 140 8.57 8.30 25.17
C PHE A 140 8.32 8.17 23.66
N SER A 141 8.84 7.07 23.12
CA SER A 141 8.63 6.64 21.74
C SER A 141 8.02 5.25 21.70
N LEU A 142 7.28 4.98 20.62
CA LEU A 142 6.71 3.68 20.33
C LEU A 142 7.50 3.04 19.19
N LYS A 143 7.71 1.73 19.29
CA LYS A 143 8.41 0.93 18.28
C LYS A 143 7.57 -0.25 17.84
N THR A 144 7.61 -0.57 16.55
CA THR A 144 7.06 -1.82 16.03
C THR A 144 8.23 -2.66 15.55
N GLY A 145 8.55 -3.73 16.30
CA GLY A 145 9.77 -4.49 16.11
C GLY A 145 11.02 -3.63 16.32
N MET A 146 11.86 -3.48 15.30
CA MET A 146 13.09 -2.66 15.37
C MET A 146 12.90 -1.21 14.91
N ILE A 147 11.72 -0.85 14.41
CA ILE A 147 11.47 0.44 13.76
C ILE A 147 10.69 1.34 14.73
N ARG A 148 11.12 2.60 14.85
CA ARG A 148 10.39 3.62 15.60
C ARG A 148 9.18 4.10 14.79
N ALA A 149 7.99 4.03 15.39
CA ALA A 149 6.75 4.58 14.83
C ALA A 149 6.83 6.11 14.77
N TRP A 150 6.32 6.73 13.71
CA TRP A 150 6.37 8.19 13.58
C TRP A 150 5.16 8.82 14.24
N ASN A 151 5.32 10.03 14.80
CA ASN A 151 4.22 10.68 15.53
C ASN A 151 2.97 10.94 14.64
N PHE A 152 3.15 11.12 13.33
CA PHE A 152 2.05 11.37 12.38
C PHE A 152 1.62 10.14 11.58
N GLU A 153 2.14 8.96 11.91
CA GLU A 153 1.71 7.70 11.29
C GLU A 153 0.30 7.36 11.78
N THR A 154 -0.56 6.91 10.86
CA THR A 154 -1.97 6.58 11.14
C THR A 154 -2.12 5.11 11.48
N ILE A 155 -2.90 4.80 12.51
CA ILE A 155 -3.15 3.44 12.98
C ILE A 155 -4.40 2.91 12.26
N GLU A 156 -4.21 2.00 11.31
CA GLU A 156 -5.31 1.44 10.51
C GLU A 156 -5.79 0.07 11.03
N SER A 157 -4.91 -0.64 11.76
CA SER A 157 -5.12 -2.02 12.18
C SER A 157 -4.73 -2.27 13.64
N ASP A 158 -5.10 -3.44 14.17
CA ASP A 158 -4.71 -3.86 15.50
C ASP A 158 -3.19 -4.13 15.54
N GLU A 159 -2.45 -3.23 16.18
CA GLU A 159 -1.00 -3.27 16.22
C GLU A 159 -0.46 -3.40 17.64
N THR A 160 0.78 -3.89 17.73
CA THR A 160 1.50 -4.03 18.99
C THR A 160 2.76 -3.18 18.96
N TYR A 161 2.86 -2.23 19.89
CA TYR A 161 4.01 -1.34 20.03
C TYR A 161 4.81 -1.67 21.30
N GLU A 162 6.12 -1.48 21.22
CA GLU A 162 7.04 -1.50 22.34
C GLU A 162 7.27 -0.07 22.83
N PHE A 163 7.03 0.14 24.12
CA PHE A 163 7.29 1.40 24.80
C PHE A 163 8.79 1.56 25.05
N GLN A 164 9.33 2.71 24.67
CA GLN A 164 10.69 3.10 24.99
C GLN A 164 10.72 4.53 25.55
N TYR A 165 11.20 4.67 26.78
CA TYR A 165 11.48 5.98 27.36
C TYR A 165 12.74 6.60 26.72
N ILE A 166 12.65 7.86 26.30
CA ILE A 166 13.74 8.61 25.64
C ILE A 166 14.03 9.95 26.34
N GLY A 167 13.07 10.49 27.10
CA GLY A 167 13.15 11.82 27.71
C GLY A 167 12.59 12.94 26.83
N PRO A 168 12.17 14.07 27.43
CA PRO A 168 11.42 15.12 26.73
C PRO A 168 12.27 15.88 25.69
N GLU A 169 13.56 16.13 25.96
CA GLU A 169 14.44 16.84 25.03
C GLU A 169 14.67 16.05 23.72
N GLU A 170 14.89 14.74 23.81
CA GLU A 170 15.03 13.88 22.63
C GLU A 170 13.69 13.70 21.91
N GLY A 171 12.60 13.60 22.68
CA GLY A 171 11.24 13.60 22.19
C GLY A 171 10.92 14.79 21.29
N GLN A 172 11.28 15.99 21.74
CA GLN A 172 11.08 17.22 20.96
C GLN A 172 11.86 17.20 19.65
N LYS A 173 13.14 16.77 19.66
CA LYS A 173 13.95 16.64 18.44
C LYS A 173 13.33 15.66 17.44
N PHE A 174 12.76 14.56 17.92
CA PHE A 174 12.05 13.63 17.06
C PHE A 174 10.74 14.20 16.52
N LEU A 175 9.98 14.92 17.33
CA LEU A 175 8.77 15.59 16.89
C LEU A 175 9.07 16.62 15.79
N ASP A 176 10.09 17.46 15.98
CA ASP A 176 10.49 18.46 14.99
C ASP A 176 10.93 17.82 13.67
N ARG A 177 11.70 16.72 13.75
CA ARG A 177 12.10 15.95 12.56
C ARG A 177 10.91 15.33 11.84
N ASP A 178 9.96 14.77 12.60
CA ASP A 178 8.75 14.16 12.04
C ASP A 178 7.86 15.23 11.39
N LYS A 179 7.80 16.44 11.99
CA LYS A 179 7.05 17.58 11.47
C LYS A 179 7.65 18.10 10.15
N LEU A 180 8.98 18.22 10.10
CA LEU A 180 9.68 18.62 8.87
C LEU A 180 9.48 17.60 7.75
N ARG A 181 9.50 16.31 8.08
CA ARG A 181 9.22 15.25 7.12
C ARG A 181 7.78 15.35 6.58
N LYS A 182 6.80 15.47 7.47
CA LYS A 182 5.39 15.64 7.08
C LYS A 182 5.21 16.86 6.18
N GLN A 183 5.82 17.99 6.52
CA GLN A 183 5.75 19.20 5.69
C GLN A 183 6.30 18.97 4.28
N ARG A 184 7.44 18.28 4.15
CA ARG A 184 8.00 17.96 2.84
C ARG A 184 7.09 17.03 2.03
N ASP A 185 6.53 16.03 2.68
CA ASP A 185 5.64 15.07 2.03
C ASP A 185 4.32 15.75 1.58
N ASP A 186 3.79 16.71 2.38
CA ASP A 186 2.63 17.55 2.04
C ASP A 186 2.95 18.52 0.88
N ASP A 187 4.15 19.11 0.85
CA ASP A 187 4.63 19.97 -0.23
C ASP A 187 4.74 19.20 -1.55
N GLU A 188 5.32 17.99 -1.53
CA GLU A 188 5.40 17.08 -2.70
C GLU A 188 4.00 16.64 -3.16
N ALA A 189 3.06 16.40 -2.24
CA ALA A 189 1.69 16.04 -2.60
C ALA A 189 0.98 17.21 -3.30
N ARG A 190 1.17 18.43 -2.81
CA ARG A 190 0.62 19.66 -3.43
C ARG A 190 1.22 19.91 -4.81
N GLU A 191 2.53 19.81 -4.97
CA GLU A 191 3.20 20.00 -6.26
C GLU A 191 2.69 19.00 -7.31
N ARG A 192 2.49 17.73 -6.92
CA ARG A 192 1.91 16.71 -7.80
C ARG A 192 0.49 17.05 -8.26
N LEU A 193 -0.36 17.54 -7.34
CA LEU A 193 -1.72 17.96 -7.68
C LEU A 193 -1.74 19.17 -8.62
N GLU A 194 -0.86 20.16 -8.38
CA GLU A 194 -0.73 21.33 -9.26
C GLU A 194 -0.21 20.95 -10.65
N GLU A 195 0.77 20.04 -10.74
CA GLU A 195 1.27 19.54 -12.02
C GLU A 195 0.19 18.77 -12.80
N GLU A 196 -0.59 17.93 -12.11
CA GLU A 196 -1.68 17.18 -12.73
C GLU A 196 -2.77 18.12 -13.26
N GLN A 197 -3.14 19.15 -12.48
CA GLN A 197 -4.07 20.20 -12.92
C GLN A 197 -3.55 20.93 -14.15
N ARG A 198 -2.27 21.35 -14.15
CA ARG A 198 -1.64 22.01 -15.30
C ARG A 198 -1.66 21.12 -16.56
N LYS A 199 -1.34 19.84 -16.43
CA LYS A 199 -1.41 18.87 -17.54
C LYS A 199 -2.85 18.68 -18.04
N GLN A 200 -3.84 18.70 -17.14
CA GLN A 200 -5.24 18.58 -17.50
C GLN A 200 -5.73 19.83 -18.26
N GLU A 201 -5.34 21.02 -17.82
CA GLU A 201 -5.63 22.28 -18.51
C GLU A 201 -4.94 22.35 -19.88
N GLU A 202 -3.68 21.96 -19.97
CA GLU A 202 -2.94 21.90 -21.24
C GLU A 202 -3.61 20.93 -22.22
N ARG A 203 -4.03 19.74 -21.76
CA ARG A 203 -4.78 18.79 -22.58
C ARG A 203 -6.10 19.35 -23.07
N LYS A 204 -6.86 20.04 -22.22
CA LYS A 204 -8.11 20.72 -22.61
C LYS A 204 -7.85 21.80 -23.64
N HIS A 205 -6.79 22.59 -23.46
CA HIS A 205 -6.40 23.62 -24.43
C HIS A 205 -6.02 23.01 -25.78
N GLN A 206 -5.18 21.98 -25.80
CA GLN A 206 -4.79 21.27 -27.03
C GLN A 206 -5.99 20.63 -27.74
N GLU A 207 -6.94 20.08 -26.99
CA GLU A 207 -8.18 19.53 -27.53
C GLU A 207 -9.08 20.62 -28.14
N GLU A 208 -9.22 21.76 -27.45
CA GLU A 208 -9.99 22.89 -27.97
C GLU A 208 -9.33 23.47 -29.25
N GLU A 209 -8.02 23.62 -29.26
CA GLU A 209 -7.26 24.08 -30.42
C GLU A 209 -7.43 23.12 -31.62
N ARG A 210 -7.31 21.81 -31.37
CA ARG A 210 -7.55 20.79 -32.40
C ARG A 210 -8.98 20.88 -32.95
N ARG A 211 -9.98 21.07 -32.08
CA ARG A 211 -11.38 21.24 -32.50
C ARG A 211 -11.56 22.49 -33.36
N ARG A 212 -10.95 23.62 -32.99
CA ARG A 212 -11.01 24.86 -33.78
C ARG A 212 -10.39 24.68 -35.17
N LEU A 213 -9.24 24.01 -35.26
CA LEU A 213 -8.59 23.73 -36.55
C LEU A 213 -9.42 22.79 -37.43
N GLU A 214 -10.10 21.81 -36.83
CA GLU A 214 -11.00 20.91 -37.56
C GLU A 214 -12.25 21.63 -38.07
N GLU A 215 -12.86 22.48 -37.24
CA GLU A 215 -13.97 23.35 -37.63
C GLU A 215 -13.58 24.31 -38.77
N GLU A 216 -12.38 24.91 -38.70
CA GLU A 216 -11.86 25.79 -39.76
C GLU A 216 -11.65 25.04 -41.08
N ARG A 217 -11.04 23.84 -41.04
CA ARG A 217 -10.88 22.99 -42.23
C ARG A 217 -12.23 22.59 -42.84
N ALA A 218 -13.20 22.23 -42.01
CA ALA A 218 -14.54 21.88 -42.46
C ALA A 218 -15.26 23.07 -43.13
N LEU A 219 -15.05 24.30 -42.62
CA LEU A 219 -15.57 25.51 -43.26
C LEU A 219 -14.87 25.82 -44.60
N GLU A 220 -13.56 25.62 -44.67
CA GLU A 220 -12.81 25.81 -45.92
C GLU A 220 -13.22 24.81 -47.00
N GLU A 221 -13.42 23.55 -46.63
CA GLU A 221 -13.90 22.49 -47.53
C GLU A 221 -15.31 22.82 -48.05
N LYS A 222 -16.24 23.21 -47.17
CA LYS A 222 -17.58 23.66 -47.59
C LYS A 222 -17.51 24.85 -48.56
N ARG A 223 -16.62 25.82 -48.31
CA ARG A 223 -16.44 26.96 -49.21
C ARG A 223 -15.95 26.52 -50.59
N LYS A 224 -15.01 25.56 -50.64
CA LYS A 224 -14.52 24.98 -51.92
C LYS A 224 -15.62 24.22 -52.65
N GLU A 225 -16.43 23.43 -51.94
CA GLU A 225 -17.58 22.73 -52.53
C GLU A 225 -18.62 23.69 -53.11
N GLU A 226 -18.94 24.78 -52.40
CA GLU A 226 -19.85 25.83 -52.87
C GLU A 226 -19.28 26.56 -54.09
N GLU A 227 -17.99 26.87 -54.09
CA GLU A 227 -17.29 27.49 -55.23
C GLU A 227 -17.26 26.56 -56.46
N GLU A 228 -16.92 25.28 -56.28
CA GLU A 228 -16.99 24.29 -57.35
C GLU A 228 -18.40 24.11 -57.90
N LYS A 229 -19.41 24.13 -57.03
CA LYS A 229 -20.81 24.05 -57.44
C LYS A 229 -21.19 25.28 -58.25
N PHE A 230 -20.79 26.48 -57.82
CA PHE A 230 -20.99 27.73 -58.55
C PHE A 230 -20.38 27.66 -59.96
N TRP A 231 -19.11 27.26 -60.07
CA TRP A 231 -18.44 27.13 -61.37
C TRP A 231 -19.08 26.08 -62.27
N ARG A 232 -19.53 24.94 -61.71
CA ARG A 232 -20.29 23.92 -62.45
C ARG A 232 -21.60 24.47 -63.01
N GLU A 233 -22.35 25.23 -62.22
CA GLU A 233 -23.60 25.86 -62.66
C GLU A 233 -23.36 26.93 -63.74
N GLU A 234 -22.29 27.71 -63.63
CA GLU A 234 -21.92 28.73 -64.62
C GLU A 234 -21.46 28.10 -65.95
N GLU A 235 -20.65 27.04 -65.90
CA GLU A 235 -20.25 26.29 -67.09
C GLU A 235 -21.45 25.64 -67.79
N GLU A 236 -22.41 25.10 -67.03
CA GLU A 236 -23.64 24.55 -67.60
C GLU A 236 -24.47 25.64 -68.29
N LYS A 237 -24.59 26.83 -67.69
CA LYS A 237 -25.27 27.98 -68.31
C LYS A 237 -24.56 28.43 -69.59
N ARG A 238 -23.23 28.51 -69.58
CA ARG A 238 -22.43 28.87 -70.77
C ARG A 238 -22.64 27.85 -71.89
N ARG A 239 -22.59 26.56 -71.57
CA ARG A 239 -22.83 25.48 -72.54
C ARG A 239 -24.24 25.55 -73.13
N LYS A 240 -25.27 25.81 -72.31
CA LYS A 240 -26.65 25.99 -72.77
C LYS A 240 -26.80 27.20 -73.70
N HIS A 241 -26.17 28.33 -73.36
CA HIS A 241 -26.20 29.53 -74.21
C HIS A 241 -25.52 29.28 -75.57
N GLU A 242 -24.36 28.61 -75.58
CA GLU A 242 -23.67 28.22 -76.83
C GLU A 242 -24.53 27.29 -77.70
N GLU A 243 -25.24 26.34 -77.08
CA GLU A 243 -26.18 25.44 -77.77
C GLU A 243 -27.36 26.21 -78.38
N GLU A 244 -27.97 27.13 -77.63
CA GLU A 244 -29.05 28.00 -78.11
C GLU A 244 -28.61 28.91 -79.26
N GLU A 245 -27.40 29.49 -79.19
CA GLU A 245 -26.83 30.28 -80.28
C GLU A 245 -26.58 29.41 -81.52
N ALA A 246 -26.01 28.22 -81.35
CA ALA A 246 -25.77 27.30 -82.46
C ALA A 246 -27.08 26.85 -83.13
N GLU A 247 -28.16 26.65 -82.38
CA GLU A 247 -29.49 26.39 -82.91
C GLU A 247 -30.06 27.58 -83.68
N ARG A 248 -29.87 28.81 -83.20
CA ARG A 248 -30.36 30.03 -83.88
C ARG A 248 -29.75 30.22 -85.28
N TRP A 249 -28.53 29.74 -85.52
CA TRP A 249 -27.84 29.85 -86.80
C TRP A 249 -28.16 28.72 -87.80
N ARG A 250 -28.96 27.71 -87.41
CA ARG A 250 -29.43 26.65 -88.30
C ARG A 250 -30.76 27.02 -88.96
#